data_AF-A0A7K1ECQ5-F1
#
_entry.id   AF-A0A7K1ECQ5-F1
#
_cell.length_a   1.000
_cell.length_b   1.000
_cell.length_c   1.000
_cell.angle_alpha   90.00
_cell.angle_beta   90.00
_cell.angle_gamma   90.00
#
_symmetry.space_group_name_H-M   'P 1'
#
loop_
_entity.id
_entity.type
_entity.pdbx_description
1 polymer ?
#
loop_
_entity_poly.entity_id
_entity_poly.type
_entity_poly.pdbx_seq_one_letter_code
_entity_poly.pdbx_strand_id
1 'polypeptide(L)'
;MSLSLAPELVEPFVAGLLGVCDVEGGPTEEQLVVLQAIATQVWRRPDLDLRAQTPLDPAQLAAAIQSPTDRRHFQEMIVTLEACRHPLTDAQLERAEAYEAAIGIVGPDAALFRTMVDEGTERAKADFARFLDGSVKARVEPSLRDVAVPDSSAEPELVARIETMRSYAPGTLGHAYVEFYDIAGLPFPGVEATPMNHFYVGHDMTHVISGIGTTAEAEVALSAFLMAMADDSVNRSALLASLIVHEAGFGDSNKVKAEQGILARPGAAELLAAEIARGGECIADFSRVDHFAMAERPLAEIRAEFGVLTPANTDDGHHLFW
;
A
#
# COMPACT_ATOMS: atom_id res chain seq x y z
N MET A 1 14.37 -2.64 -7.21
CA MET A 1 13.98 -2.17 -5.87
C MET A 1 13.23 -0.87 -6.04
N SER A 2 11.93 -0.88 -5.76
CA SER A 2 10.96 0.10 -6.30
C SER A 2 10.95 1.48 -5.62
N LEU A 3 11.79 1.76 -4.62
CA LEU A 3 11.97 3.10 -4.03
C LEU A 3 13.43 3.43 -3.68
N SER A 4 14.38 2.64 -4.19
CA SER A 4 15.81 2.86 -3.94
C SER A 4 16.25 4.15 -4.62
N LEU A 5 16.95 5.00 -3.88
CA LEU A 5 17.59 6.21 -4.39
C LEU A 5 19.12 6.05 -4.35
N ALA A 6 19.81 6.74 -5.26
CA ALA A 6 21.24 6.93 -5.13
C ALA A 6 21.52 7.74 -3.83
N PRO A 7 22.58 7.43 -3.06
CA PRO A 7 22.84 8.09 -1.78
C PRO A 7 22.86 9.64 -1.85
N GLU A 8 23.41 10.18 -2.93
CA GLU A 8 23.49 11.62 -3.20
C GLU A 8 22.13 12.28 -3.47
N LEU A 9 21.11 11.48 -3.82
CA LEU A 9 19.77 11.98 -4.09
C LEU A 9 18.89 12.01 -2.83
N VAL A 10 19.24 11.29 -1.76
CA VAL A 10 18.35 11.18 -0.58
C VAL A 10 18.10 12.54 0.07
N GLU A 11 19.14 13.34 0.29
CA GLU A 11 19.01 14.68 0.87
C GLU A 11 18.15 15.65 0.04
N PRO A 12 18.43 15.87 -1.26
CA PRO A 12 17.58 16.74 -2.08
C PRO A 12 16.15 16.20 -2.23
N PHE A 13 15.96 14.87 -2.21
CA PHE A 13 14.64 14.26 -2.25
C PHE A 13 13.85 14.54 -0.96
N VAL A 14 14.44 14.32 0.22
CA VAL A 14 13.83 14.67 1.51
C VAL A 14 13.55 16.17 1.60
N ALA A 15 14.50 17.02 1.20
CA ALA A 15 14.33 18.46 1.22
C ALA A 15 13.21 18.94 0.26
N GLY A 16 13.04 18.28 -0.88
CA GLY A 16 11.91 18.52 -1.78
C GLY A 16 10.58 18.14 -1.14
N LEU A 17 10.48 16.97 -0.49
CA LEU A 17 9.26 16.53 0.18
C LEU A 17 8.89 17.41 1.37
N LEU A 18 9.88 17.92 2.11
CA LEU A 18 9.65 18.97 3.11
C LEU A 18 9.10 20.24 2.46
N GLY A 19 9.61 20.63 1.28
CA GLY A 19 9.11 21.78 0.53
C GLY A 19 7.69 21.60 -0.01
N VAL A 20 7.28 20.36 -0.32
CA VAL A 20 5.90 19.99 -0.64
C VAL A 20 5.00 20.22 0.57
N CYS A 21 5.46 19.84 1.77
CA CYS A 21 4.68 19.95 3.01
C CYS A 21 4.75 21.34 3.66
N ASP A 22 5.62 22.24 3.19
CA ASP A 22 5.85 23.56 3.78
C ASP A 22 4.77 24.59 3.42
N VAL A 23 3.56 24.33 3.92
CA VAL A 23 2.37 25.18 3.76
C VAL A 23 1.77 25.49 5.13
N GLU A 24 1.11 26.64 5.26
CA GLU A 24 0.28 26.97 6.44
C GLU A 24 1.01 26.87 7.79
N GLY A 25 2.31 27.17 7.83
CA GLY A 25 3.13 27.07 9.04
C GLY A 25 4.06 25.86 9.08
N GLY A 26 4.05 25.04 8.03
CA GLY A 26 5.02 23.98 7.79
C GLY A 26 4.40 22.57 7.72
N PRO A 27 5.26 21.54 7.62
CA PRO A 27 4.82 20.14 7.66
C PRO A 27 4.08 19.81 8.97
N THR A 28 3.06 18.95 8.90
CA THR A 28 2.40 18.43 10.12
C THR A 28 3.32 17.46 10.86
N GLU A 29 3.04 17.21 12.15
CA GLU A 29 3.78 16.20 12.92
C GLU A 29 3.66 14.81 12.30
N GLU A 30 2.49 14.44 11.76
CA GLU A 30 2.28 13.17 11.07
C GLU A 30 3.12 13.07 9.79
N GLN A 31 3.11 14.11 8.94
CA GLN A 31 3.96 14.17 7.75
C GLN A 31 5.45 14.02 8.10
N LEU A 32 5.91 14.66 9.19
CA LEU A 32 7.29 14.55 9.66
C LEU A 32 7.62 13.14 10.16
N VAL A 33 6.73 12.52 10.94
CA VAL A 33 6.92 11.15 11.46
C VAL A 33 7.00 10.14 10.30
N VAL A 34 6.09 10.23 9.34
CA VAL A 34 6.07 9.36 8.14
C VAL A 34 7.33 9.56 7.31
N LEU A 35 7.70 10.81 7.00
CA LEU A 35 8.91 11.08 6.22
C LEU A 35 10.18 10.64 6.96
N GLN A 36 10.24 10.79 8.28
CA GLN A 36 11.37 10.33 9.08
C GLN A 36 11.50 8.80 9.06
N ALA A 37 10.38 8.09 9.18
CA ALA A 37 10.37 6.62 9.12
C ALA A 37 10.88 6.13 7.76
N ILE A 38 10.42 6.72 6.67
CA ILE A 38 10.86 6.39 5.30
C ILE A 38 12.34 6.70 5.11
N ALA A 39 12.80 7.90 5.49
CA ALA A 39 14.21 8.27 5.40
C ALA A 39 15.11 7.31 6.18
N THR A 40 14.65 6.88 7.36
CA THR A 40 15.38 5.96 8.23
C THR A 40 15.45 4.55 7.68
N GLN A 41 14.33 3.97 7.28
CA GLN A 41 14.24 2.53 6.98
C GLN A 41 14.41 2.22 5.50
N VAL A 42 13.84 3.05 4.62
CA VAL A 42 13.89 2.85 3.16
C VAL A 42 15.21 3.39 2.62
N TRP A 43 15.55 4.64 2.96
CA TRP A 43 16.75 5.29 2.43
C TRP A 43 17.98 5.15 3.34
N ARG A 44 17.85 4.48 4.49
CA ARG A 44 18.95 4.17 5.43
C ARG A 44 19.71 5.42 5.90
N ARG A 45 18.97 6.51 6.14
CA ARG A 45 19.49 7.81 6.62
C ARG A 45 18.88 8.22 7.96
N PRO A 46 19.08 7.44 9.04
CA PRO A 46 18.63 7.81 10.40
C PRO A 46 19.31 9.09 10.92
N ASP A 47 20.40 9.52 10.29
CA ASP A 47 21.17 10.71 10.65
C ASP A 47 20.52 12.01 10.17
N LEU A 48 19.54 11.95 9.26
CA LEU A 48 18.85 13.15 8.78
C LEU A 48 17.91 13.71 9.83
N ASP A 49 18.22 14.91 10.32
CA ASP A 49 17.31 15.75 11.08
C ASP A 49 16.45 16.57 10.11
N LEU A 50 15.22 16.11 9.88
CA LEU A 50 14.24 16.74 8.99
C LEU A 50 13.90 18.17 9.40
N ARG A 51 13.90 18.49 10.71
CA ARG A 51 13.56 19.83 11.20
C ARG A 51 14.69 20.84 10.99
N ALA A 52 15.91 20.36 10.79
CA ALA A 52 17.06 21.20 10.48
C ALA A 52 17.32 21.34 8.97
N GLN A 53 16.59 20.60 8.11
CA GLN A 53 16.75 20.70 6.67
C GLN A 53 16.18 22.02 6.14
N THR A 54 16.84 22.55 5.10
CA THR A 54 16.26 23.64 4.31
C THR A 54 15.43 23.03 3.18
N PRO A 55 14.12 23.33 3.08
CA PRO A 55 13.32 22.85 1.96
C PRO A 55 13.86 23.32 0.61
N LEU A 56 13.79 22.46 -0.40
CA LEU A 56 14.07 22.85 -1.79
C LEU A 56 12.79 23.34 -2.46
N ASP A 57 12.90 24.40 -3.27
CA ASP A 57 11.80 24.84 -4.12
C ASP A 57 11.59 23.89 -5.33
N PRO A 58 10.46 24.01 -6.07
CA PRO A 58 10.17 23.11 -7.19
C PRO A 58 11.25 23.09 -8.29
N ALA A 59 11.87 24.23 -8.60
CA ALA A 59 12.88 24.32 -9.65
C ALA A 59 14.20 23.69 -9.19
N GLN A 60 14.57 23.90 -7.94
CA GLN A 60 15.75 23.27 -7.32
C GLN A 60 15.60 21.75 -7.28
N LEU A 61 14.43 21.24 -6.88
CA LEU A 61 14.15 19.81 -6.91
C LEU A 61 14.23 19.26 -8.34
N ALA A 62 13.56 19.89 -9.30
CA ALA A 62 13.55 19.44 -10.69
C ALA A 62 14.95 19.38 -11.32
N ALA A 63 15.86 20.25 -10.87
CA ALA A 63 17.27 20.21 -11.26
C ALA A 63 18.02 19.01 -10.65
N ALA A 64 17.65 18.59 -9.43
CA ALA A 64 18.26 17.49 -8.69
C ALA A 64 17.79 16.11 -9.17
N ILE A 65 16.47 15.91 -9.37
CA ILE A 65 15.89 14.62 -9.79
C ILE A 65 15.57 14.59 -11.29
N GLN A 66 16.51 14.07 -12.06
CA GLN A 66 16.43 14.06 -13.53
C GLN A 66 15.87 12.75 -14.11
N SER A 67 15.99 11.64 -13.37
CA SER A 67 15.51 10.33 -13.80
C SER A 67 13.98 10.26 -13.81
N PRO A 68 13.33 9.75 -14.87
CA PRO A 68 11.89 9.49 -14.87
C PRO A 68 11.44 8.56 -13.74
N THR A 69 12.30 7.66 -13.28
CA THR A 69 12.01 6.76 -12.16
C THR A 69 11.99 7.52 -10.84
N ASP A 70 13.02 8.31 -10.55
CA ASP A 70 13.08 9.08 -9.29
C ASP A 70 11.97 10.12 -9.21
N ARG A 71 11.57 10.71 -10.35
CA ARG A 71 10.43 11.63 -10.42
C ARG A 71 9.11 10.95 -10.04
N ARG A 72 8.90 9.72 -10.51
CA ARG A 72 7.71 8.93 -10.16
C ARG A 72 7.73 8.52 -8.68
N HIS A 73 8.87 8.05 -8.17
CA HIS A 73 9.02 7.77 -6.74
C HIS A 73 8.75 9.03 -5.89
N PHE A 74 9.18 10.21 -6.36
CA PHE A 74 8.91 11.46 -5.67
C PHE A 74 7.42 11.77 -5.63
N GLN A 75 6.72 11.55 -6.75
CA GLN A 75 5.26 11.67 -6.82
C GLN A 75 4.54 10.72 -5.85
N GLU A 76 4.95 9.46 -5.78
CA GLU A 76 4.36 8.48 -4.85
C GLU A 76 4.49 8.94 -3.39
N MET A 77 5.60 9.59 -3.05
CA MET A 77 5.81 10.17 -1.72
C MET A 77 5.03 11.47 -1.50
N ILE A 78 4.82 12.30 -2.53
CA ILE A 78 3.88 13.44 -2.45
C ILE A 78 2.50 12.92 -2.06
N VAL A 79 1.97 11.96 -2.83
CA VAL A 79 0.65 11.35 -2.61
C VAL A 79 0.53 10.79 -1.18
N THR A 80 1.56 10.11 -0.70
CA THR A 80 1.58 9.59 0.67
C THR A 80 1.51 10.71 1.72
N LEU A 81 2.29 11.78 1.56
CA LEU A 81 2.34 12.89 2.51
C LEU A 81 1.11 13.81 2.44
N GLU A 82 0.45 13.92 1.30
CA GLU A 82 -0.84 14.60 1.19
C GLU A 82 -1.92 13.88 1.98
N ALA A 83 -1.97 12.55 1.91
CA ALA A 83 -2.90 11.74 2.70
C ALA A 83 -2.69 11.94 4.21
N CYS A 84 -1.47 12.22 4.65
CA CYS A 84 -1.07 12.45 6.04
C CYS A 84 -1.37 13.87 6.57
N ARG A 85 -2.08 14.72 5.81
CA ARG A 85 -2.47 16.07 6.26
C ARG A 85 -3.96 16.13 6.55
N HIS A 86 -4.28 16.42 7.81
CA HIS A 86 -5.65 16.46 8.32
C HIS A 86 -5.97 17.81 8.98
N PRO A 87 -6.88 18.63 8.43
CA PRO A 87 -7.56 18.46 7.14
C PRO A 87 -6.59 18.68 5.97
N LEU A 88 -6.83 17.99 4.84
CA LEU A 88 -6.17 18.28 3.58
C LEU A 88 -6.61 19.66 3.09
N THR A 89 -5.67 20.52 2.71
CA THR A 89 -5.92 21.93 2.39
C THR A 89 -5.60 22.26 0.93
N ASP A 90 -6.32 23.24 0.36
CA ASP A 90 -6.07 23.75 -1.00
C ASP A 90 -4.61 24.16 -1.18
N ALA A 91 -4.00 24.76 -0.14
CA ALA A 91 -2.60 25.15 -0.15
C ALA A 91 -1.65 23.95 -0.31
N GLN A 92 -1.94 22.82 0.34
CA GLN A 92 -1.16 21.59 0.21
C GLN A 92 -1.28 21.02 -1.21
N LEU A 93 -2.50 20.97 -1.76
CA LEU A 93 -2.78 20.48 -3.11
C LEU A 93 -2.10 21.35 -4.18
N GLU A 94 -2.23 22.68 -4.09
CA GLU A 94 -1.56 23.61 -5.00
C GLU A 94 -0.04 23.51 -4.92
N ARG A 95 0.50 23.26 -3.72
CA ARG A 95 1.93 23.07 -3.54
C ARG A 95 2.41 21.78 -4.18
N ALA A 96 1.73 20.66 -3.94
CA ALA A 96 2.04 19.38 -4.55
C ALA A 96 2.05 19.47 -6.08
N GLU A 97 1.00 20.06 -6.67
CA GLU A 97 0.88 20.26 -8.12
C GLU A 97 2.05 21.08 -8.69
N ALA A 98 2.52 22.10 -7.97
CA ALA A 98 3.67 22.88 -8.40
C ALA A 98 4.96 22.05 -8.46
N TYR A 99 5.17 21.11 -7.53
CA TYR A 99 6.31 20.19 -7.58
C TYR A 99 6.16 19.15 -8.69
N GLU A 100 4.98 18.54 -8.84
CA GLU A 100 4.71 17.57 -9.91
C GLU A 100 4.93 18.20 -11.29
N ALA A 101 4.40 19.41 -11.51
CA ALA A 101 4.60 20.16 -12.74
C ALA A 101 6.08 20.46 -13.01
N ALA A 102 6.85 20.83 -11.97
CA ALA A 102 8.28 21.13 -12.10
C ALA A 102 9.09 19.88 -12.50
N ILE A 103 8.72 18.70 -12.00
CA ILE A 103 9.36 17.43 -12.38
C ILE A 103 8.77 16.82 -13.66
N GLY A 104 7.80 17.49 -14.30
CA GLY A 104 7.22 17.10 -15.57
C GLY A 104 6.17 15.99 -15.47
N ILE A 105 5.58 15.81 -14.30
CA ILE A 105 4.43 14.95 -14.08
C ILE A 105 3.18 15.83 -14.16
N VAL A 106 2.39 15.64 -15.22
CA VAL A 106 1.19 16.42 -15.51
C VAL A 106 0.09 15.49 -16.01
N GLY A 107 -1.15 15.77 -15.65
CA GLY A 107 -2.32 15.03 -16.13
C GLY A 107 -3.24 14.54 -15.01
N PRO A 108 -4.28 13.77 -15.34
CA PRO A 108 -5.28 13.32 -14.38
C PRO A 108 -4.70 12.45 -13.26
N ASP A 109 -3.61 11.72 -13.52
CA ASP A 109 -2.92 10.90 -12.51
C ASP A 109 -2.14 11.75 -11.49
N ALA A 110 -1.77 13.00 -11.85
CA ALA A 110 -1.14 13.98 -10.96
C ALA A 110 -2.19 14.74 -10.12
N ALA A 111 -3.36 14.99 -10.70
CA ALA A 111 -4.46 15.67 -10.03
C ALA A 111 -5.29 14.78 -9.10
N LEU A 112 -4.78 13.62 -8.68
CA LEU A 112 -5.60 12.56 -8.14
C LEU A 112 -6.29 12.95 -6.81
N PHE A 113 -5.56 13.46 -5.82
CA PHE A 113 -6.16 13.98 -4.59
C PHE A 113 -7.01 15.22 -4.83
N ARG A 114 -6.60 16.08 -5.75
CA ARG A 114 -7.33 17.31 -6.08
C ARG A 114 -8.69 17.02 -6.73
N THR A 115 -8.77 16.10 -7.68
CA THR A 115 -10.05 15.60 -8.23
C THR A 115 -10.90 14.96 -7.15
N MET A 116 -10.27 14.30 -6.17
CA MET A 116 -10.98 13.70 -5.04
C MET A 116 -11.55 14.73 -4.03
N VAL A 117 -10.88 15.87 -3.86
CA VAL A 117 -11.22 16.94 -2.90
C VAL A 117 -12.13 18.02 -3.52
N ASP A 118 -11.86 18.47 -4.75
CA ASP A 118 -12.44 19.70 -5.33
C ASP A 118 -13.76 19.49 -6.11
N GLU A 119 -13.96 18.34 -6.77
CA GLU A 119 -15.11 18.14 -7.70
C GLU A 119 -16.39 17.60 -7.03
N GLY A 120 -16.39 17.50 -5.69
CA GLY A 120 -17.45 16.92 -4.89
C GLY A 120 -17.33 15.40 -4.77
N THR A 121 -17.69 14.87 -3.60
CA THR A 121 -17.43 13.49 -3.18
C THR A 121 -17.94 12.43 -4.17
N GLU A 122 -18.97 12.72 -4.97
CA GLU A 122 -19.58 11.74 -5.87
C GLU A 122 -18.81 11.48 -7.17
N ARG A 123 -18.19 12.51 -7.79
CA ARG A 123 -17.38 12.30 -9.01
C ARG A 123 -16.03 11.71 -8.67
N ALA A 124 -15.43 12.18 -7.58
CA ALA A 124 -14.29 11.58 -6.91
C ALA A 124 -14.49 10.08 -6.65
N LYS A 125 -15.61 9.71 -6.00
CA LYS A 125 -15.98 8.31 -5.75
C LYS A 125 -16.14 7.50 -7.04
N ALA A 126 -16.71 8.07 -8.10
CA ALA A 126 -16.93 7.35 -9.35
C ALA A 126 -15.62 7.07 -10.11
N ASP A 127 -14.69 8.02 -10.13
CA ASP A 127 -13.37 7.84 -10.74
C ASP A 127 -12.49 6.91 -9.89
N PHE A 128 -12.54 7.06 -8.56
CA PHE A 128 -11.94 6.12 -7.63
C PHE A 128 -12.50 4.71 -7.79
N ALA A 129 -13.82 4.54 -7.89
CA ALA A 129 -14.45 3.24 -8.10
C ALA A 129 -14.05 2.59 -9.44
N ARG A 130 -13.88 3.38 -10.51
CA ARG A 130 -13.40 2.87 -11.81
C ARG A 130 -11.94 2.42 -11.75
N PHE A 131 -11.12 3.20 -11.07
CA PHE A 131 -9.71 2.90 -10.83
C PHE A 131 -9.53 1.64 -9.98
N LEU A 132 -10.33 1.52 -8.92
CA LEU A 132 -10.42 0.32 -8.08
C LEU A 132 -10.89 -0.88 -8.89
N ASP A 133 -11.95 -0.77 -9.70
CA ASP A 133 -12.47 -1.88 -10.50
C ASP A 133 -11.41 -2.48 -11.44
N GLY A 134 -10.64 -1.63 -12.12
CA GLY A 134 -9.53 -2.08 -12.98
C GLY A 134 -8.43 -2.80 -12.19
N SER A 135 -8.07 -2.25 -11.04
CA SER A 135 -7.00 -2.79 -10.18
C SER A 135 -7.43 -4.09 -9.48
N VAL A 136 -8.69 -4.17 -9.04
CA VAL A 136 -9.32 -5.36 -8.45
C VAL A 136 -9.34 -6.49 -9.46
N LYS A 137 -9.78 -6.25 -10.69
CA LYS A 137 -9.80 -7.27 -11.76
C LYS A 137 -8.42 -7.85 -12.05
N ALA A 138 -7.38 -7.01 -12.01
CA ALA A 138 -6.01 -7.46 -12.22
C ALA A 138 -5.48 -8.34 -11.07
N ARG A 139 -6.08 -8.22 -9.88
CA ARG A 139 -5.69 -8.94 -8.64
C ARG A 139 -6.65 -10.08 -8.27
N VAL A 140 -7.65 -10.37 -9.10
CA VAL A 140 -8.47 -11.58 -8.95
C VAL A 140 -7.56 -12.81 -9.01
N GLU A 141 -7.79 -13.75 -8.08
CA GLU A 141 -7.11 -15.04 -8.03
C GLU A 141 -7.10 -15.69 -9.42
N PRO A 142 -5.92 -15.98 -10.01
CA PRO A 142 -5.82 -16.39 -11.41
C PRO A 142 -6.65 -17.62 -11.76
N SER A 143 -6.73 -18.62 -10.87
CA SER A 143 -7.51 -19.84 -11.10
C SER A 143 -9.03 -19.64 -11.02
N LEU A 144 -9.48 -18.46 -10.57
CA LEU A 144 -10.90 -18.10 -10.45
C LEU A 144 -11.34 -17.02 -11.45
N ARG A 145 -10.43 -16.44 -12.24
CA ARG A 145 -10.72 -15.28 -13.11
C ARG A 145 -11.86 -15.52 -14.12
N ASP A 146 -11.99 -16.74 -14.63
CA ASP A 146 -13.03 -17.14 -15.59
C ASP A 146 -14.23 -17.82 -14.93
N VAL A 147 -14.24 -17.94 -13.59
CA VAL A 147 -15.34 -18.50 -12.82
C VAL A 147 -16.36 -17.39 -12.55
N ALA A 148 -17.62 -17.64 -12.85
CA ALA A 148 -18.67 -16.68 -12.59
C ALA A 148 -18.94 -16.59 -11.07
N VAL A 149 -18.84 -15.38 -10.51
CA VAL A 149 -19.35 -15.12 -9.15
C VAL A 149 -20.88 -15.08 -9.20
N PRO A 150 -21.60 -15.96 -8.48
CA PRO A 150 -23.04 -15.93 -8.43
C PRO A 150 -23.57 -14.59 -7.92
N ASP A 151 -24.57 -14.02 -8.60
CA ASP A 151 -25.21 -12.81 -8.10
C ASP A 151 -25.96 -13.11 -6.80
N SER A 152 -25.65 -12.33 -5.76
CA SER A 152 -26.37 -12.31 -4.49
C SER A 152 -26.50 -13.68 -3.78
N SER A 153 -25.58 -14.62 -4.01
CA SER A 153 -25.54 -15.92 -3.34
C SER A 153 -24.13 -16.36 -2.94
N ALA A 154 -24.05 -17.27 -1.97
CA ALA A 154 -22.81 -17.87 -1.50
C ALA A 154 -22.20 -18.83 -2.55
N GLU A 155 -20.90 -19.07 -2.44
CA GLU A 155 -20.11 -19.96 -3.30
C GLU A 155 -19.64 -21.20 -2.51
N PRO A 156 -20.54 -22.20 -2.28
CA PRO A 156 -20.23 -23.34 -1.42
C PRO A 156 -19.07 -24.20 -1.94
N GLU A 157 -18.83 -24.24 -3.26
CA GLU A 157 -17.69 -24.95 -3.85
C GLU A 157 -16.36 -24.26 -3.53
N LEU A 158 -16.32 -22.92 -3.56
CA LEU A 158 -15.14 -22.14 -3.15
C LEU A 158 -14.86 -22.35 -1.65
N VAL A 159 -15.90 -22.26 -0.81
CA VAL A 159 -15.78 -22.49 0.63
C VAL A 159 -15.27 -23.90 0.92
N ALA A 160 -15.81 -24.93 0.26
CA ALA A 160 -15.35 -26.31 0.43
C ALA A 160 -13.89 -26.51 -0.02
N ARG A 161 -13.46 -25.83 -1.10
CA ARG A 161 -12.08 -25.83 -1.57
C ARG A 161 -11.13 -25.23 -0.53
N ILE A 162 -11.50 -24.09 0.06
CA ILE A 162 -10.73 -23.43 1.11
C ILE A 162 -10.69 -24.31 2.36
N GLU A 163 -11.83 -24.84 2.82
CA GLU A 163 -11.90 -25.68 4.03
C GLU A 163 -11.07 -26.96 3.90
N THR A 164 -10.92 -27.51 2.69
CA THR A 164 -10.04 -28.68 2.45
C THR A 164 -8.59 -28.40 2.85
N MET A 165 -8.13 -27.14 2.76
CA MET A 165 -6.76 -26.74 3.12
C MET A 165 -6.46 -26.90 4.61
N ARG A 166 -7.50 -26.95 5.48
CA ARG A 166 -7.34 -27.26 6.91
C ARG A 166 -6.65 -28.61 7.13
N SER A 167 -6.80 -29.54 6.19
CA SER A 167 -6.17 -30.86 6.22
C SER A 167 -4.73 -30.89 5.71
N TYR A 168 -4.25 -29.79 5.11
CA TYR A 168 -2.86 -29.69 4.66
C TYR A 168 -1.90 -29.67 5.84
N ALA A 169 -0.64 -30.02 5.58
CA ALA A 169 0.38 -30.09 6.62
C ALA A 169 0.60 -28.70 7.26
N PRO A 170 0.81 -28.61 8.59
CA PRO A 170 1.17 -27.35 9.24
C PRO A 170 2.40 -26.71 8.60
N GLY A 171 2.39 -25.38 8.46
CA GLY A 171 3.45 -24.62 7.80
C GLY A 171 3.36 -24.57 6.26
N THR A 172 2.32 -25.15 5.66
CA THR A 172 2.00 -24.93 4.24
C THR A 172 1.18 -23.65 4.03
N LEU A 173 1.21 -23.09 2.82
CA LEU A 173 0.44 -21.88 2.49
C LEU A 173 -1.06 -22.04 2.78
N GLY A 174 -1.66 -23.14 2.34
CA GLY A 174 -3.09 -23.38 2.51
C GLY A 174 -3.49 -23.59 3.97
N HIS A 175 -2.66 -24.27 4.77
CA HIS A 175 -2.92 -24.41 6.20
C HIS A 175 -2.89 -23.04 6.90
N ALA A 176 -1.86 -22.23 6.62
CA ALA A 176 -1.73 -20.88 7.17
C ALA A 176 -2.86 -19.94 6.70
N TYR A 177 -3.33 -20.11 5.46
CA TYR A 177 -4.45 -19.34 4.93
C TYR A 177 -5.78 -19.61 5.66
N VAL A 178 -6.06 -20.85 6.02
CA VAL A 178 -7.24 -21.16 6.85
C VAL A 178 -7.06 -20.62 8.27
N GLU A 179 -5.88 -20.79 8.87
CA GLU A 179 -5.55 -20.27 10.19
C GLU A 179 -5.63 -18.74 10.25
N PHE A 180 -5.30 -18.04 9.16
CA PHE A 180 -5.45 -16.59 9.04
C PHE A 180 -6.89 -16.12 9.27
N TYR A 181 -7.90 -16.80 8.70
CA TYR A 181 -9.30 -16.46 8.98
C TYR A 181 -9.73 -16.81 10.40
N ASP A 182 -9.21 -17.90 10.96
CA ASP A 182 -9.47 -18.28 12.36
C ASP A 182 -8.92 -17.19 13.31
N ILE A 183 -7.74 -16.65 13.03
CA ILE A 183 -7.12 -15.54 13.79
C ILE A 183 -7.88 -14.23 13.59
N ALA A 184 -8.24 -13.89 12.34
CA ALA A 184 -8.94 -12.64 12.01
C ALA A 184 -10.41 -12.65 12.48
N GLY A 185 -10.98 -13.82 12.76
CA GLY A 185 -12.41 -13.96 13.10
C GLY A 185 -13.33 -13.61 11.93
N LEU A 186 -12.86 -13.78 10.70
CA LEU A 186 -13.57 -13.44 9.46
C LEU A 186 -14.10 -14.71 8.76
N PRO A 187 -15.24 -14.63 8.04
CA PRO A 187 -15.70 -15.74 7.22
C PRO A 187 -14.83 -15.91 5.96
N PHE A 188 -14.71 -17.14 5.44
CA PHE A 188 -14.03 -17.36 4.17
C PHE A 188 -14.71 -16.63 2.99
N PRO A 189 -13.95 -16.26 1.96
CA PRO A 189 -14.47 -15.86 0.67
C PRO A 189 -15.42 -16.94 0.14
N GLY A 190 -16.59 -16.50 -0.32
CA GLY A 190 -17.66 -17.38 -0.76
C GLY A 190 -18.72 -17.68 0.29
N VAL A 191 -18.49 -17.42 1.59
CA VAL A 191 -19.56 -17.54 2.60
C VAL A 191 -20.58 -16.42 2.43
N GLU A 192 -20.10 -15.19 2.29
CA GLU A 192 -20.94 -14.04 2.00
C GLU A 192 -21.10 -13.83 0.49
N ALA A 193 -22.29 -13.38 0.09
CA ALA A 193 -22.55 -12.97 -1.28
C ALA A 193 -21.88 -11.62 -1.56
N THR A 194 -20.74 -11.65 -2.26
CA THR A 194 -20.05 -10.43 -2.71
C THR A 194 -19.31 -10.69 -4.02
N PRO A 195 -19.33 -9.74 -4.98
CA PRO A 195 -18.58 -9.85 -6.23
C PRO A 195 -17.05 -9.87 -6.02
N MET A 196 -16.58 -9.62 -4.80
CA MET A 196 -15.16 -9.53 -4.44
C MET A 196 -14.56 -10.86 -3.97
N ASN A 197 -15.33 -11.94 -3.86
CA ASN A 197 -14.87 -13.20 -3.29
C ASN A 197 -13.55 -13.69 -3.91
N HIS A 198 -13.44 -13.67 -5.24
CA HIS A 198 -12.23 -14.15 -5.92
C HIS A 198 -11.04 -13.19 -5.81
N PHE A 199 -11.29 -11.90 -5.57
CA PHE A 199 -10.24 -10.94 -5.22
C PHE A 199 -9.73 -11.18 -3.80
N TYR A 200 -10.64 -11.40 -2.84
CA TYR A 200 -10.26 -11.65 -1.44
C TYR A 200 -9.37 -12.89 -1.32
N VAL A 201 -9.57 -13.92 -2.15
CA VAL A 201 -8.64 -15.07 -2.17
C VAL A 201 -7.20 -14.63 -2.46
N GLY A 202 -6.96 -13.86 -3.52
CA GLY A 202 -5.60 -13.42 -3.88
C GLY A 202 -5.04 -12.39 -2.88
N HIS A 203 -5.87 -11.46 -2.43
CA HIS A 203 -5.50 -10.45 -1.44
C HIS A 203 -5.12 -11.07 -0.09
N ASP A 204 -5.92 -11.98 0.43
CA ASP A 204 -5.72 -12.57 1.75
C ASP A 204 -4.55 -13.59 1.72
N MET A 205 -4.32 -14.24 0.58
CA MET A 205 -3.07 -15.01 0.37
C MET A 205 -1.83 -14.11 0.37
N THR A 206 -1.94 -12.85 -0.07
CA THR A 206 -0.85 -11.88 0.00
C THR A 206 -0.51 -11.58 1.46
N HIS A 207 -1.49 -11.41 2.35
CA HIS A 207 -1.26 -11.29 3.81
C HIS A 207 -0.48 -12.47 4.37
N VAL A 208 -0.87 -13.69 4.01
CA VAL A 208 -0.20 -14.92 4.51
C VAL A 208 1.26 -14.99 4.02
N ILE A 209 1.50 -14.72 2.74
CA ILE A 209 2.85 -14.80 2.16
C ILE A 209 3.76 -13.70 2.70
N SER A 210 3.30 -12.45 2.77
CA SER A 210 4.07 -11.35 3.39
C SER A 210 4.22 -11.55 4.91
N GLY A 211 3.26 -12.25 5.51
CA GLY A 211 3.09 -12.40 6.94
C GLY A 211 2.57 -11.13 7.61
N ILE A 212 1.96 -10.19 6.88
CA ILE A 212 1.40 -8.95 7.43
C ILE A 212 -0.07 -9.19 7.83
N GLY A 213 -0.45 -8.83 9.05
CA GLY A 213 -1.79 -9.01 9.61
C GLY A 213 -2.84 -8.06 9.04
N THR A 214 -3.98 -7.94 9.73
CA THR A 214 -5.19 -7.24 9.26
C THR A 214 -5.62 -6.06 10.13
N THR A 215 -4.74 -5.55 11.01
CA THR A 215 -5.02 -4.26 11.67
C THR A 215 -5.02 -3.15 10.63
N ALA A 216 -5.66 -2.00 10.92
CA ALA A 216 -5.71 -0.90 9.96
C ALA A 216 -4.31 -0.39 9.56
N GLU A 217 -3.35 -0.38 10.49
CA GLU A 217 -1.95 -0.07 10.23
C GLU A 217 -1.30 -1.12 9.31
N ALA A 218 -1.62 -2.40 9.51
CA ALA A 218 -1.10 -3.51 8.73
C ALA A 218 -1.67 -3.53 7.29
N GLU A 219 -2.92 -3.12 7.07
CA GLU A 219 -3.51 -2.96 5.73
C GLU A 219 -2.81 -1.87 4.91
N VAL A 220 -2.49 -0.75 5.55
CA VAL A 220 -1.69 0.32 4.94
C VAL A 220 -0.27 -0.18 4.64
N ALA A 221 0.36 -0.89 5.58
CA ALA A 221 1.68 -1.45 5.41
C ALA A 221 1.75 -2.53 4.30
N LEU A 222 0.76 -3.43 4.21
CA LEU A 222 0.67 -4.41 3.12
C LEU A 222 0.57 -3.72 1.76
N SER A 223 -0.23 -2.66 1.67
CA SER A 223 -0.40 -1.94 0.41
C SER A 223 0.89 -1.22 -0.01
N ALA A 224 1.66 -0.72 0.96
CA ALA A 224 2.98 -0.15 0.73
C ALA A 224 4.04 -1.21 0.34
N PHE A 225 3.97 -2.40 0.96
CA PHE A 225 4.76 -3.56 0.56
C PHE A 225 4.51 -3.92 -0.91
N LEU A 226 3.23 -4.01 -1.32
CA LEU A 226 2.84 -4.32 -2.70
C LEU A 226 3.41 -3.30 -3.68
N MET A 227 3.24 -2.01 -3.40
CA MET A 227 3.81 -0.93 -4.21
C MET A 227 5.33 -1.09 -4.34
N ALA A 228 6.03 -1.42 -3.25
CA ALA A 228 7.48 -1.57 -3.28
C ALA A 228 7.96 -2.86 -3.98
N MET A 229 7.11 -3.91 -3.99
CA MET A 229 7.41 -5.21 -4.59
C MET A 229 7.44 -5.19 -6.12
N ALA A 230 6.61 -4.38 -6.77
CA ALA A 230 6.63 -4.24 -8.22
C ALA A 230 6.26 -2.82 -8.68
N ASP A 231 7.11 -2.23 -9.53
CA ASP A 231 6.87 -0.91 -10.15
C ASP A 231 5.87 -1.02 -11.31
N ASP A 232 4.61 -1.28 -10.98
CA ASP A 232 3.51 -1.25 -11.93
C ASP A 232 2.28 -0.51 -11.38
N SER A 233 1.37 -0.14 -12.29
CA SER A 233 0.21 0.66 -11.92
C SER A 233 -0.72 -0.05 -10.94
N VAL A 234 -0.84 -1.38 -11.00
CA VAL A 234 -1.77 -2.15 -10.15
C VAL A 234 -1.34 -2.12 -8.70
N ASN A 235 -0.04 -2.29 -8.44
CA ASN A 235 0.48 -2.27 -7.08
C ASN A 235 0.53 -0.85 -6.49
N ARG A 236 0.82 0.16 -7.32
CA ARG A 236 0.68 1.56 -6.91
C ARG A 236 -0.77 1.91 -6.56
N SER A 237 -1.74 1.40 -7.32
CA SER A 237 -3.16 1.55 -7.01
C SER A 237 -3.54 1.00 -5.64
N ALA A 238 -2.90 -0.08 -5.20
CA ALA A 238 -3.20 -0.70 -3.91
C ALA A 238 -2.85 0.23 -2.74
N LEU A 239 -1.64 0.83 -2.74
CA LEU A 239 -1.26 1.80 -1.72
C LEU A 239 -2.21 3.00 -1.71
N LEU A 240 -2.45 3.57 -2.89
CA LEU A 240 -3.34 4.71 -3.02
C LEU A 240 -4.75 4.43 -2.48
N ALA A 241 -5.33 3.27 -2.83
CA ALA A 241 -6.62 2.85 -2.32
C ALA A 241 -6.63 2.76 -0.79
N SER A 242 -5.58 2.17 -0.22
CA SER A 242 -5.43 2.03 1.22
C SER A 242 -5.28 3.40 1.92
N LEU A 243 -4.47 4.30 1.37
CA LEU A 243 -4.34 5.67 1.88
C LEU A 243 -5.68 6.43 1.84
N ILE A 244 -6.48 6.28 0.80
CA ILE A 244 -7.79 6.94 0.72
C ILE A 244 -8.76 6.41 1.78
N VAL A 245 -8.80 5.09 1.95
CA VAL A 245 -9.75 4.41 2.85
C VAL A 245 -9.35 4.55 4.31
N HIS A 246 -8.07 4.38 4.62
CA HIS A 246 -7.57 4.28 5.98
C HIS A 246 -6.90 5.56 6.47
N GLU A 247 -6.29 6.36 5.60
CA GLU A 247 -5.47 7.50 6.03
C GLU A 247 -6.19 8.84 5.83
N ALA A 248 -6.68 9.13 4.62
CA ALA A 248 -7.28 10.39 4.25
C ALA A 248 -8.70 10.61 4.81
N GLY A 249 -9.39 9.56 5.26
CA GLY A 249 -10.75 9.68 5.81
C GLY A 249 -11.87 9.89 4.79
N PHE A 250 -11.62 9.69 3.49
CA PHE A 250 -12.62 9.88 2.43
C PHE A 250 -12.73 8.64 1.54
N GLY A 251 -13.27 7.54 2.08
CA GLY A 251 -13.38 6.27 1.37
C GLY A 251 -14.53 5.36 1.83
N ASP A 252 -15.54 5.92 2.50
CA ASP A 252 -16.67 5.15 3.04
C ASP A 252 -17.30 4.25 1.98
N SER A 253 -17.36 2.95 2.28
CA SER A 253 -18.13 1.97 1.53
C SER A 253 -19.12 1.26 2.45
N ASN A 254 -20.03 0.47 1.89
CA ASN A 254 -21.00 -0.30 2.69
C ASN A 254 -20.34 -1.33 3.64
N LYS A 255 -19.05 -1.66 3.45
CA LYS A 255 -18.33 -2.65 4.26
C LYS A 255 -17.11 -2.10 5.03
N VAL A 256 -16.54 -0.97 4.59
CA VAL A 256 -15.37 -0.34 5.24
C VAL A 256 -15.72 1.09 5.61
N LYS A 257 -15.57 1.43 6.90
CA LYS A 257 -15.66 2.81 7.37
C LYS A 257 -14.31 3.48 7.13
N ALA A 258 -14.34 4.68 6.58
CA ALA A 258 -13.13 5.47 6.43
C ALA A 258 -12.54 5.77 7.82
N GLU A 259 -11.25 5.50 7.97
CA GLU A 259 -10.46 5.92 9.12
C GLU A 259 -9.63 7.14 8.71
N GLN A 260 -9.17 7.93 9.69
CA GLN A 260 -8.37 9.13 9.44
C GLN A 260 -7.16 9.12 10.38
N GLY A 261 -5.97 9.42 9.84
CA GLY A 261 -4.73 9.53 10.62
C GLY A 261 -4.27 8.21 11.24
N ILE A 262 -4.24 7.15 10.44
CA ILE A 262 -3.73 5.83 10.86
C ILE A 262 -2.24 5.90 11.06
N LEU A 263 -1.53 6.62 10.18
CA LEU A 263 -0.08 6.74 10.22
C LEU A 263 0.41 7.60 11.40
N ALA A 264 -0.44 8.44 12.01
CA ALA A 264 -0.17 9.11 13.27
C ALA A 264 -0.21 8.18 14.50
N ARG A 265 -0.74 6.96 14.38
CA ARG A 265 -0.77 6.00 15.50
C ARG A 265 0.65 5.54 15.82
N PRO A 266 0.98 5.30 17.10
CA PRO A 266 2.32 4.88 17.49
C PRO A 266 2.77 3.62 16.73
N GLY A 267 3.90 3.69 16.02
CA GLY A 267 4.48 2.56 15.28
C GLY A 267 3.96 2.37 13.86
N ALA A 268 2.88 3.04 13.45
CA ALA A 268 2.26 2.83 12.14
C ALA A 268 3.15 3.33 10.99
N ALA A 269 3.76 4.50 11.15
CA ALA A 269 4.73 5.04 10.18
C ALA A 269 5.98 4.16 10.08
N GLU A 270 6.47 3.63 11.21
CA GLU A 270 7.59 2.70 11.23
C GLU A 270 7.26 1.38 10.54
N LEU A 271 6.05 0.84 10.75
CA LEU A 271 5.57 -0.36 10.08
C LEU A 271 5.45 -0.13 8.56
N LEU A 272 4.83 0.98 8.14
CA LEU A 272 4.77 1.39 6.73
C LEU A 272 6.16 1.37 6.08
N ALA A 273 7.12 2.07 6.70
CA ALA A 273 8.47 2.18 6.15
C ALA A 273 9.23 0.85 6.15
N ALA A 274 9.05 0.01 7.18
CA ALA A 274 9.62 -1.33 7.26
C ALA A 274 9.12 -2.21 6.11
N GLU A 275 7.83 -2.16 5.83
CA GLU A 275 7.19 -3.00 4.82
C GLU A 275 7.42 -2.48 3.40
N ILE A 276 7.62 -1.17 3.20
CA ILE A 276 8.20 -0.64 1.96
C ILE A 276 9.59 -1.25 1.72
N ALA A 277 10.45 -1.24 2.73
CA ALA A 277 11.81 -1.78 2.59
C ALA A 277 11.77 -3.28 2.29
N ARG A 278 10.96 -4.07 3.00
CA ARG A 278 10.80 -5.51 2.75
C ARG A 278 10.20 -5.81 1.39
N GLY A 279 9.17 -5.09 0.98
CA GLY A 279 8.57 -5.25 -0.36
C GLY A 279 9.61 -5.00 -1.46
N GLY A 280 10.46 -3.99 -1.30
CA GLY A 280 11.53 -3.67 -2.25
C GLY A 280 12.60 -4.75 -2.45
N GLU A 281 12.74 -5.68 -1.50
CA GLU A 281 13.69 -6.80 -1.54
C GLU A 281 13.10 -8.06 -2.20
N CYS A 282 11.78 -8.10 -2.43
CA CYS A 282 11.14 -9.17 -3.19
C CYS A 282 11.70 -9.22 -4.62
N ILE A 283 11.85 -10.44 -5.15
CA ILE A 283 12.42 -10.67 -6.49
C ILE A 283 11.35 -10.94 -7.56
N ALA A 284 10.12 -11.21 -7.15
CA ALA A 284 8.96 -11.37 -8.02
C ALA A 284 7.66 -11.02 -7.29
N ASP A 285 6.64 -10.66 -8.07
CA ASP A 285 5.31 -10.34 -7.55
C ASP A 285 4.49 -11.61 -7.31
N PHE A 286 4.23 -11.91 -6.03
CA PHE A 286 3.40 -13.04 -5.62
C PHE A 286 1.92 -12.67 -5.43
N SER A 287 1.51 -11.40 -5.56
CA SER A 287 0.11 -11.00 -5.34
C SER A 287 -0.84 -11.41 -6.47
N ARG A 288 -0.29 -11.90 -7.60
CA ARG A 288 -1.04 -12.21 -8.83
C ARG A 288 -0.73 -13.60 -9.40
N VAL A 289 -0.15 -14.48 -8.59
CA VAL A 289 0.11 -15.89 -8.97
C VAL A 289 -1.06 -16.79 -8.59
N ASP A 290 -1.12 -18.02 -9.13
CA ASP A 290 -2.13 -19.01 -8.75
C ASP A 290 -1.78 -19.58 -7.37
N HIS A 291 -2.41 -19.03 -6.32
CA HIS A 291 -2.12 -19.39 -4.94
C HIS A 291 -2.61 -20.80 -4.62
N PHE A 292 -3.73 -21.22 -5.23
CA PHE A 292 -4.23 -22.58 -5.03
C PHE A 292 -3.26 -23.64 -5.56
N ALA A 293 -2.57 -23.38 -6.68
CA ALA A 293 -1.54 -24.28 -7.20
C ALA A 293 -0.33 -24.43 -6.25
N MET A 294 -0.14 -23.49 -5.32
CA MET A 294 0.94 -23.51 -4.34
C MET A 294 0.50 -23.89 -2.92
N ALA A 295 -0.80 -24.13 -2.68
CA ALA A 295 -1.35 -24.21 -1.34
C ALA A 295 -0.76 -25.33 -0.47
N GLU A 296 -0.34 -26.46 -1.04
CA GLU A 296 0.31 -27.56 -0.29
C GLU A 296 1.82 -27.35 -0.08
N ARG A 297 2.41 -26.32 -0.69
CA ARG A 297 3.86 -26.06 -0.57
C ARG A 297 4.17 -25.42 0.79
N PRO A 298 5.35 -25.70 1.38
CA PRO A 298 5.80 -25.02 2.59
C PRO A 298 5.88 -23.50 2.40
N LEU A 299 5.29 -22.74 3.31
CA LEU A 299 5.25 -21.27 3.26
C LEU A 299 6.66 -20.67 3.26
N ALA A 300 7.59 -21.26 4.00
CA ALA A 300 8.99 -20.84 4.02
C ALA A 300 9.68 -20.98 2.64
N GLU A 301 9.34 -22.02 1.87
CA GLU A 301 9.87 -22.21 0.52
C GLU A 301 9.30 -21.20 -0.47
N ILE A 302 8.00 -20.89 -0.37
CA ILE A 302 7.34 -19.85 -1.16
C ILE A 302 7.99 -18.49 -0.87
N ARG A 303 8.15 -18.13 0.41
CA ARG A 303 8.80 -16.87 0.80
C ARG A 303 10.23 -16.78 0.27
N ALA A 304 11.00 -17.87 0.34
CA ALA A 304 12.34 -17.92 -0.24
C ALA A 304 12.34 -17.78 -1.78
N GLU A 305 11.38 -18.38 -2.49
CA GLU A 305 11.21 -18.24 -3.94
C GLU A 305 10.93 -16.80 -4.36
N PHE A 306 10.09 -16.08 -3.61
CA PHE A 306 9.71 -14.70 -3.93
C PHE A 306 10.62 -13.64 -3.30
N GLY A 307 11.60 -14.05 -2.47
CA GLY A 307 12.50 -13.12 -1.78
C GLY A 307 11.86 -12.37 -0.62
N VAL A 308 10.80 -12.91 -0.01
CA VAL A 308 10.12 -12.30 1.14
C VAL A 308 10.99 -12.48 2.38
N LEU A 309 11.60 -11.38 2.82
CA LEU A 309 12.43 -11.36 4.03
C LEU A 309 11.56 -11.45 5.29
N THR A 310 12.12 -12.05 6.34
CA THR A 310 11.54 -12.06 7.69
C THR A 310 11.47 -10.62 8.23
N PRO A 311 10.37 -10.22 8.92
CA PRO A 311 10.30 -8.94 9.60
C PRO A 311 11.40 -8.80 10.66
N ALA A 312 11.78 -7.56 10.97
CA ALA A 312 12.78 -7.29 12.01
C ALA A 312 12.30 -7.74 13.41
N ASN A 313 10.99 -7.70 13.65
CA ASN A 313 10.35 -8.21 14.85
C ASN A 313 9.11 -9.03 14.46
N THR A 314 9.12 -10.33 14.75
CA THR A 314 8.00 -11.23 14.47
C THR A 314 6.90 -11.15 15.53
N ASP A 315 7.20 -10.57 16.70
CA ASP A 315 6.30 -10.49 17.86
C ASP A 315 5.73 -9.07 18.05
N ASP A 316 5.71 -8.25 16.99
CA ASP A 316 5.20 -6.87 17.03
C ASP A 316 3.67 -6.76 17.00
N GLY A 317 2.97 -7.89 16.86
CA GLY A 317 1.52 -7.95 16.77
C GLY A 317 0.97 -7.58 15.38
N HIS A 318 1.83 -7.24 14.42
CA HIS A 318 1.48 -6.98 13.03
C HIS A 318 1.92 -8.11 12.11
N HIS A 319 2.80 -9.00 12.57
CA HIS A 319 3.31 -10.11 11.77
C HIS A 319 2.78 -11.49 12.22
N LEU A 320 2.50 -12.34 11.24
CA LEU A 320 1.93 -13.68 11.41
C LEU A 320 2.79 -14.74 10.70
N PHE A 321 2.72 -15.96 11.22
CA PHE A 321 3.31 -17.17 10.61
C PHE A 321 4.83 -17.13 10.43
N TRP A 322 5.57 -16.61 11.43
CA TRP A 322 7.04 -16.58 11.45
C TRP A 322 7.62 -17.38 12.62
#